data_AF-B7QDR8-F1
#
_entry.id   AF-B7QDR8-F1
#
_cell.length_a   1.000
_cell.length_b   1.000
_cell.length_c   1.000
_cell.angle_alpha   90.00
_cell.angle_beta   90.00
_cell.angle_gamma   90.00
#
_symmetry.space_group_name_H-M   'P 1'
#
loop_
_entity.id
_entity.type
_entity.pdbx_description
1 polymer ?
#
loop_
_entity_poly.entity_id
_entity_poly.type
_entity_poly.pdbx_seq_one_letter_code
_entity_poly.pdbx_strand_id
1 'polypeptide(L)'
;MKGLAAFSLLGLLVAGFTIVEANPEKCEGHTIFMRDVERACIEKTCATLHSPPIIDCVGMETGCFCKRGFVKEKGECQPSSICDANSV
;
A
#
# COMPACT_ATOMS: atom_id res chain seq x y z
N MET A 1 26.20 11.32 19.66
CA MET A 1 25.21 11.63 20.71
C MET A 1 24.22 10.46 20.67
N LYS A 2 24.27 9.50 21.63
CA LYS A 2 23.43 9.45 22.86
C LYS A 2 21.96 9.75 22.53
N GLY A 3 20.95 8.92 22.76
CA GLY A 3 20.79 7.68 23.52
C GLY A 3 19.38 7.10 23.22
N LEU A 4 19.15 5.80 23.48
CA LEU A 4 18.45 5.28 24.67
C LEU A 4 16.92 5.23 24.53
N ALA A 5 16.40 4.02 24.30
CA ALA A 5 15.41 3.33 25.14
C ALA A 5 14.94 2.07 24.38
N ALA A 6 14.62 0.93 24.97
CA ALA A 6 14.86 0.33 26.27
C ALA A 6 14.40 -1.12 26.08
N PHE A 7 15.17 -2.09 26.56
CA PHE A 7 14.74 -3.48 26.65
C PHE A 7 13.49 -3.56 27.52
N SER A 8 12.42 -4.19 27.03
CA SER A 8 11.42 -4.78 27.90
C SER A 8 11.31 -6.26 27.59
N LEU A 9 12.16 -7.02 28.29
CA LEU A 9 11.97 -8.45 28.53
C LEU A 9 10.75 -8.59 29.45
N LEU A 10 9.57 -8.81 28.89
CA LEU A 10 8.51 -9.52 29.61
C LEU A 10 8.27 -10.83 28.88
N GLY A 11 8.75 -11.90 29.50
CA GLY A 11 8.41 -13.25 29.11
C GLY A 11 6.91 -13.48 29.30
N LEU A 12 6.29 -14.10 28.29
CA LEU A 12 5.11 -14.92 28.45
C LEU A 12 5.18 -16.04 27.41
N LEU A 13 5.58 -17.21 27.88
CA LEU A 13 5.28 -18.49 27.26
C LEU A 13 3.75 -18.64 27.23
N VAL A 14 3.14 -18.21 26.13
CA VAL A 14 1.77 -18.62 25.77
C VAL A 14 1.88 -19.46 24.52
N ALA A 15 1.47 -20.73 24.66
CA ALA A 15 1.39 -21.69 23.58
C ALA A 15 0.62 -21.08 22.39
N GLY A 16 1.22 -21.12 21.21
CA GLY A 16 0.48 -21.09 19.94
C GLY A 16 0.05 -19.73 19.39
N PHE A 17 0.67 -18.61 19.75
CA PHE A 17 0.51 -17.36 19.00
C PHE A 17 1.85 -16.93 18.42
N THR A 18 2.03 -17.16 17.11
CA THR A 18 3.09 -16.48 16.35
C THR A 18 2.86 -14.98 16.52
N ILE A 19 3.83 -14.30 17.12
CA ILE A 19 3.89 -12.84 17.12
C ILE A 19 4.00 -12.46 15.64
N VAL A 20 2.89 -12.06 15.02
CA VAL A 20 2.94 -11.44 13.70
C VAL A 20 3.59 -10.09 13.95
N GLU A 21 4.89 -10.03 13.73
CA GLU A 21 5.63 -8.79 13.63
C GLU A 21 5.00 -8.03 12.46
N ALA A 22 4.06 -7.14 12.80
CA ALA A 22 3.48 -6.20 11.86
C ALA A 22 4.59 -5.25 11.46
N ASN A 23 5.44 -5.68 10.52
CA ASN A 23 6.42 -4.83 9.89
C ASN A 23 5.62 -3.79 9.08
N PRO A 24 5.56 -2.52 9.53
CA PRO A 24 4.71 -1.51 8.92
C PRO A 24 5.14 -1.20 7.48
N GLU A 25 6.29 -1.71 7.04
CA GLU A 25 6.84 -1.53 5.70
C GLU A 25 6.62 -2.74 4.78
N LYS A 26 6.02 -3.83 5.29
CA LYS A 26 5.79 -5.06 4.52
C LYS A 26 4.42 -5.04 3.85
N CYS A 27 4.39 -4.55 2.62
CA CYS A 27 3.24 -4.64 1.74
C CYS A 27 3.17 -5.99 1.02
N GLU A 28 1.97 -6.53 0.80
CA GLU A 28 1.76 -7.81 0.13
C GLU A 28 1.40 -7.67 -1.35
N GLY A 29 1.71 -8.69 -2.15
CA GLY A 29 1.36 -8.76 -3.56
C GLY A 29 1.94 -7.62 -4.42
N HIS A 30 1.08 -6.98 -5.20
CA HIS A 30 1.45 -5.91 -6.14
C HIS A 30 1.38 -4.51 -5.53
N THR A 31 1.55 -4.39 -4.21
CA THR A 31 1.60 -3.10 -3.52
C THR A 31 3.02 -2.74 -3.07
N ILE A 32 3.27 -1.44 -2.86
CA ILE A 32 4.52 -0.86 -2.35
C ILE A 32 4.19 0.11 -1.22
N PHE A 33 5.02 0.11 -0.17
CA PHE A 33 4.86 1.04 0.94
C PHE A 33 5.36 2.42 0.53
N MET A 34 4.52 3.43 0.70
CA MET A 34 4.84 4.81 0.42
C MET A 34 4.40 5.68 1.60
N ARG A 35 5.17 6.72 1.89
CA ARG A 35 4.86 7.72 2.92
C ARG A 35 4.55 9.05 2.25
N ASP A 36 3.67 9.82 2.87
CA ASP A 36 3.36 11.20 2.49
C ASP A 36 2.99 11.35 1.01
N VAL A 37 2.14 10.46 0.53
CA VAL A 37 1.71 10.42 -0.87
C VAL A 37 0.23 10.74 -1.02
N GLU A 38 -0.09 11.45 -2.09
CA GLU A 38 -1.46 11.79 -2.43
C GLU A 38 -2.10 10.61 -3.16
N ARG A 39 -2.93 9.82 -2.46
CA ARG A 39 -3.52 8.59 -3.01
C ARG A 39 -4.19 8.80 -4.36
N ALA A 40 -4.94 9.89 -4.50
CA ALA A 40 -5.66 10.24 -5.73
C ALA A 40 -4.73 10.40 -6.95
N CYS A 41 -3.46 10.76 -6.74
CA CYS A 41 -2.49 10.96 -7.81
C CYS A 41 -1.75 9.68 -8.22
N ILE A 42 -1.62 8.74 -7.29
CA ILE A 42 -0.78 7.55 -7.50
C ILE A 42 -1.64 6.32 -7.82
N GLU A 43 -2.74 6.16 -7.10
CA GLU A 43 -3.64 5.01 -7.24
C GLU A 43 -4.59 5.25 -8.42
N LYS A 44 -4.40 4.49 -9.50
CA LYS A 44 -5.29 4.50 -10.66
C LYS A 44 -6.27 3.33 -10.60
N THR A 45 -7.46 3.51 -11.16
CA THR A 45 -8.42 2.43 -11.44
C THR A 45 -8.56 2.26 -12.94
N CYS A 46 -9.26 1.22 -13.41
CA CYS A 46 -9.55 1.10 -14.85
C CYS A 46 -10.32 2.31 -15.40
N ALA A 47 -11.18 2.92 -14.57
CA ALA A 47 -11.94 4.12 -14.95
C ALA A 47 -11.05 5.36 -15.14
N THR A 48 -9.92 5.45 -14.42
CA THR A 48 -9.03 6.63 -14.44
C THR A 48 -7.70 6.38 -15.14
N LEU A 49 -7.46 5.17 -15.65
CA LEU A 49 -6.19 4.78 -16.26
C LEU A 49 -5.80 5.69 -17.45
N HIS A 50 -6.76 5.95 -18.33
CA HIS A 50 -6.63 6.79 -19.53
C HIS A 50 -7.14 8.22 -19.36
N SER A 51 -7.66 8.56 -18.17
CA SER A 51 -8.09 9.92 -17.88
C SER A 51 -6.90 10.87 -17.78
N PRO A 52 -7.11 12.17 -18.06
CA PRO A 52 -6.11 13.18 -17.77
C PRO A 52 -5.71 13.12 -16.28
N PRO A 53 -4.49 13.53 -15.94
CA PRO A 53 -4.02 13.52 -14.55
C PRO A 53 -4.95 14.36 -13.68
N ILE A 54 -5.28 13.83 -12.49
CA ILE A 54 -6.01 14.58 -11.47
C ILE A 54 -5.09 15.70 -10.99
N ILE A 55 -5.52 16.95 -11.15
CA ILE A 55 -4.71 18.14 -10.85
C ILE A 55 -4.85 18.53 -9.37
N ASP A 56 -6.03 18.28 -8.78
CA ASP A 56 -6.30 18.53 -7.36
C ASP A 56 -6.22 17.22 -6.58
N CYS A 57 -5.00 16.75 -6.38
CA CYS A 57 -4.74 15.74 -5.37
C CYS A 57 -4.67 16.44 -4.02
N VAL A 58 -5.52 16.03 -3.07
CA VAL A 58 -5.56 16.62 -1.73
C VAL A 58 -5.50 15.48 -0.71
N GLY A 59 -4.61 15.63 0.26
CA GLY A 59 -4.42 14.69 1.36
C GLY A 59 -3.18 13.84 1.18
N MET A 60 -2.33 13.84 2.21
CA MET A 60 -1.17 12.96 2.30
C MET A 60 -1.52 11.72 3.10
N GLU A 61 -1.29 10.57 2.51
CA GLU A 61 -1.51 9.27 3.12
C GLU A 61 -0.20 8.48 3.17
N THR A 62 -0.07 7.66 4.21
CA THR A 62 1.02 6.69 4.34
C THR A 62 0.41 5.29 4.36
N GLY A 63 0.93 4.38 3.54
CA GLY A 63 0.40 3.03 3.43
C GLY A 63 0.89 2.27 2.21
N CYS A 64 0.19 1.17 1.91
CA CYS A 64 0.46 0.34 0.73
C CYS A 64 -0.36 0.82 -0.47
N PHE A 65 0.31 1.07 -1.59
CA PHE A 65 -0.29 1.54 -2.84
C PHE A 65 0.07 0.60 -3.98
N CYS A 66 -0.75 0.55 -5.04
CA CYS A 66 -0.44 -0.26 -6.21
C CYS A 66 0.89 0.16 -6.86
N LYS A 67 1.71 -0.84 -7.22
CA LYS A 67 2.94 -0.62 -7.99
C LYS A 67 2.61 0.05 -9.33
N ARG A 68 3.60 0.76 -9.89
CA ARG A 68 3.46 1.35 -11.23
C ARG A 68 3.11 0.26 -12.26
N GLY A 69 2.14 0.55 -13.14
CA GLY A 69 1.61 -0.41 -14.11
C GLY A 69 0.51 -1.33 -13.56
N PHE A 70 0.14 -1.17 -12.28
CA PHE A 70 -1.01 -1.80 -11.68
C PHE A 70 -2.09 -0.76 -11.39
N VAL A 71 -3.34 -1.19 -11.48
CA VAL A 71 -4.53 -0.41 -11.13
C VAL A 71 -5.25 -1.12 -9.99
N LYS A 72 -5.95 -0.36 -9.16
CA LYS A 72 -6.81 -0.91 -8.12
C LYS A 72 -8.19 -1.20 -8.71
N GLU A 73 -8.51 -2.48 -8.79
CA GLU A 73 -9.77 -2.97 -9.34
C GLU A 73 -10.35 -4.00 -8.36
N LYS A 74 -11.61 -3.83 -7.96
CA LYS A 74 -12.29 -4.69 -6.97
C LYS A 74 -11.54 -4.85 -5.63
N GLY A 75 -10.76 -3.85 -5.24
CA GLY A 75 -9.99 -3.84 -3.99
C GLY A 75 -8.60 -4.47 -4.09
N GLU A 76 -8.21 -4.99 -5.25
CA GLU A 76 -6.89 -5.59 -5.47
C GLU A 76 -6.10 -4.83 -6.55
N CYS A 77 -4.77 -4.88 -6.44
CA CYS A 77 -3.89 -4.32 -7.47
C CYS A 77 -3.71 -5.32 -8.62
N GLN A 78 -4.31 -5.03 -9.76
CA GLN A 78 -4.25 -5.86 -10.97
C GLN A 78 -3.42 -5.18 -12.06
N PRO A 79 -2.82 -5.94 -13.00
CA PRO A 79 -2.10 -5.37 -14.13
C PRO A 79 -3.01 -4.47 -14.95
N SER A 80 -2.55 -3.29 -15.37
CA SER A 80 -3.39 -2.34 -16.11
C SER A 80 -3.99 -2.90 -17.41
N SER A 81 -3.39 -3.95 -17.98
CA SER A 81 -3.91 -4.67 -19.16
C SER A 81 -5.29 -5.31 -18.96
N ILE A 82 -5.74 -5.50 -17.71
CA ILE A 82 -7.09 -6.01 -17.43
C ILE A 82 -8.20 -5.01 -17.79
N CYS A 83 -7.87 -3.73 -17.92
CA CYS A 83 -8.82 -2.68 -18.28
C CYS A 83 -9.16 -2.71 -19.77
N ASP A 84 -8.18 -3.00 -20.63
CA ASP A 84 -8.38 -3.14 -22.08
C ASP A 84 -9.22 -4.38 -22.41
N ALA A 85 -9.10 -5.44 -21.62
CA ALA A 85 -9.84 -6.69 -21.79
C ALA A 85 -11.34 -6.60 -21.44
N ASN A 86 -11.77 -5.53 -20.74
CA ASN A 86 -13.16 -5.32 -20.33
C ASN A 86 -13.90 -4.27 -21.20
N SER A 87 -13.29 -3.80 -22.30
CA SER A 87 -13.88 -2.80 -23.22
C SER A 87 -14.63 -3.45 -24.42
N VAL A 88 -15.23 -4.63 -24.23
CA VAL A 88 -16.04 -5.33 -25.25
C VAL A 88 -17.50 -4.90 -25.16
#